data_AF-A0A0N4X6T1-F1
#
_entry.id   AF-A0A0N4X6T1-F1
#
_cell.length_a   1.000
_cell.length_b   1.000
_cell.length_c   1.000
_cell.angle_alpha   90.00
_cell.angle_beta   90.00
_cell.angle_gamma   90.00
#
_symmetry.space_group_name_H-M   'P 1'
#
loop_
_entity.id
_entity.type
_entity.pdbx_description
1 polymer ?
#
loop_
_entity_poly.entity_id
_entity_poly.type
_entity_poly.pdbx_seq_one_letter_code
_entity_poly.pdbx_strand_id
1 'polypeptide(L)'
;LITFQNEFIPLGLSSYYSKGRISLYVVNTHPDRQCVEIFTYHKEKNLLFYRKSVCDPRFSSISDIVVIGADRFFVSNLAYMSRGYLQTAELMMQVTIFGALYFFDGRNVSLQESQLSSPSALAIDRRRQLIYAGSMLNENIRVYKLERDFSLTFRTQISLLSSPAGMHVDEETGDIWVALHPVLYQAFLVTLSPNDERIRSPSQVLRVRMQEDGVSWVITEPYANDGATISASNAVVYDKEHLVVGSMFSRLLHCDVLNPSIT
;
A
#
# COMPACT_ATOMS: atom_id res chain seq x y z
N LEU A 1 14.87 27.24 -20.91
CA LEU A 1 14.22 25.91 -20.78
C LEU A 1 14.59 25.38 -19.41
N ILE A 2 13.75 25.64 -18.40
CA ILE A 2 13.95 25.15 -17.03
C ILE A 2 13.11 23.88 -16.91
N THR A 3 13.77 22.76 -16.65
CA THR A 3 13.22 21.39 -16.64
C THR A 3 12.50 21.10 -15.32
N PHE A 4 11.16 21.01 -15.37
CA PHE A 4 10.26 20.57 -14.28
C PHE A 4 10.22 19.03 -14.12
N GLN A 5 11.37 18.35 -14.01
CA GLN A 5 11.39 16.88 -14.07
C GLN A 5 11.45 16.15 -12.72
N ASN A 6 11.42 16.85 -11.57
CA ASN A 6 11.65 16.26 -10.24
C ASN A 6 10.54 16.45 -9.18
N GLU A 7 9.37 17.01 -9.50
CA GLU A 7 8.38 17.40 -8.46
C GLU A 7 7.35 16.32 -8.07
N PHE A 8 7.18 15.26 -8.89
CA PHE A 8 6.13 14.25 -8.69
C PHE A 8 6.70 12.82 -8.66
N ILE A 9 6.75 12.24 -7.46
CA ILE A 9 7.26 10.89 -7.17
C ILE A 9 6.12 10.07 -6.54
N PRO A 10 5.17 9.56 -7.36
CA PRO A 10 4.02 8.83 -6.87
C PRO A 10 4.42 7.49 -6.26
N LEU A 11 3.79 7.10 -5.16
CA LEU A 11 4.01 5.81 -4.51
C LEU A 11 2.68 5.07 -4.30
N GLY A 12 1.99 5.35 -3.20
CA GLY A 12 0.65 4.82 -2.93
C GLY A 12 -0.44 5.56 -3.71
N LEU A 13 -1.49 4.84 -4.10
CA LEU A 13 -2.62 5.41 -4.83
C LEU A 13 -3.94 4.79 -4.38
N SER A 14 -4.98 5.60 -4.32
CA SER A 14 -6.33 5.15 -4.04
C SER A 14 -7.34 5.99 -4.81
N SER A 15 -8.47 5.39 -5.17
CA SER A 15 -9.51 6.07 -5.92
C SER A 15 -10.83 6.07 -5.16
N TYR A 16 -11.64 7.08 -5.46
CA TYR A 16 -13.00 7.20 -4.96
C TYR A 16 -13.94 7.57 -6.09
N TYR A 17 -14.94 6.72 -6.29
CA TYR A 17 -16.00 6.94 -7.25
C TYR A 17 -17.24 7.49 -6.56
N SER A 18 -17.75 8.62 -7.05
CA SER A 18 -19.01 9.19 -6.55
C SER A 18 -19.74 9.91 -7.67
N LYS A 19 -21.01 9.52 -7.91
CA LYS A 19 -21.92 10.17 -8.85
C LYS A 19 -21.30 10.40 -10.24
N GLY A 20 -20.62 9.40 -10.80
CA GLY A 20 -19.99 9.48 -12.12
C GLY A 20 -18.62 10.15 -12.15
N ARG A 21 -18.10 10.65 -11.02
CA ARG A 21 -16.77 11.27 -10.93
C ARG A 21 -15.79 10.34 -10.23
N ILE A 22 -14.61 10.21 -10.81
CA ILE A 22 -13.48 9.47 -10.23
C ILE A 22 -12.50 10.49 -9.67
N SER A 23 -12.27 10.44 -8.37
CA SER A 23 -11.18 11.19 -7.72
C SER A 23 -10.03 10.22 -7.44
N LEU A 24 -8.82 10.64 -7.79
CA LEU A 24 -7.59 9.89 -7.56
C LEU A 24 -6.77 10.61 -6.50
N TYR A 25 -6.31 9.86 -5.50
CA TYR A 25 -5.51 10.35 -4.39
C TYR A 25 -4.16 9.65 -4.49
N VAL A 26 -3.08 10.42 -4.57
CA VAL A 26 -1.74 9.90 -4.84
C VAL A 26 -0.79 10.39 -3.74
N VAL A 27 -0.12 9.46 -3.08
CA VAL A 27 0.99 9.78 -2.19
C VAL A 27 2.17 10.23 -3.04
N ASN A 28 2.55 11.50 -2.92
CA ASN A 28 3.71 12.08 -3.56
C ASN A 28 4.86 12.17 -2.55
N THR A 29 5.95 11.46 -2.83
CA THR A 29 7.10 11.30 -1.92
C THR A 29 8.26 12.22 -2.25
N HIS A 30 7.95 13.48 -2.58
CA HIS A 30 8.97 14.48 -2.90
C HIS A 30 9.94 14.69 -1.71
N PRO A 31 11.27 14.78 -1.94
CA PRO A 31 12.27 14.87 -0.86
C PRO A 31 12.03 16.06 0.09
N ASP A 32 11.62 17.20 -0.44
CA ASP A 32 11.42 18.42 0.36
C ASP A 32 10.08 18.45 1.10
N ARG A 33 9.04 17.81 0.53
CA ARG A 33 7.69 17.89 1.08
C ARG A 33 6.82 16.72 0.59
N GLN A 34 6.47 15.83 1.50
CA GLN A 34 5.56 14.73 1.18
C GLN A 34 4.11 15.16 1.38
N CYS A 35 3.28 14.86 0.37
CA CYS A 35 1.90 15.27 0.32
C CYS A 35 1.04 14.19 -0.32
N VAL A 36 -0.26 14.24 -0.05
CA VAL A 36 -1.26 13.53 -0.85
C VAL A 36 -1.80 14.49 -1.90
N GLU A 37 -1.55 14.19 -3.16
CA GLU A 37 -2.01 14.94 -4.32
C GLU A 37 -3.36 14.40 -4.78
N ILE A 38 -4.35 15.29 -4.94
CA ILE A 38 -5.72 14.91 -5.28
C ILE A 38 -6.04 15.39 -6.69
N PHE A 39 -6.49 14.47 -7.53
CA PHE A 39 -6.85 14.69 -8.92
C PHE A 39 -8.30 14.28 -9.18
N THR A 40 -8.92 14.86 -10.21
CA THR A 40 -10.12 14.30 -10.84
C THR A 40 -9.76 13.69 -12.17
N TYR A 41 -10.18 12.44 -12.39
CA TYR A 41 -10.00 11.75 -13.65
C TYR A 41 -11.17 12.02 -14.60
N HIS A 42 -10.85 12.54 -15.78
CA HIS A 42 -11.82 12.79 -16.84
C HIS A 42 -11.67 11.74 -17.93
N LYS A 43 -12.59 10.76 -17.94
CA LYS A 43 -12.57 9.60 -18.83
C LYS A 43 -12.54 9.98 -20.32
N GLU A 44 -13.32 10.96 -20.74
CA GLU A 44 -13.42 11.37 -22.16
C GLU A 44 -12.09 11.94 -22.71
N LYS A 45 -11.33 12.65 -21.86
CA LYS A 45 -10.06 13.27 -22.26
C LYS A 45 -8.85 12.39 -21.92
N ASN A 46 -9.06 11.35 -21.11
CA ASN A 46 -8.00 10.57 -20.49
C ASN A 46 -6.96 11.43 -19.75
N LEU A 47 -7.43 12.42 -18.97
CA LEU A 47 -6.58 13.37 -18.25
C LEU A 47 -6.90 13.39 -16.76
N LEU A 48 -5.86 13.59 -15.95
CA LEU A 48 -5.94 13.89 -14.52
C LEU A 48 -5.86 15.41 -14.33
N PHE A 49 -6.91 15.98 -13.77
CA PHE A 49 -6.93 17.39 -13.41
C PHE A 49 -6.56 17.52 -11.94
N TYR A 50 -5.44 18.19 -11.67
CA TYR A 50 -5.01 18.50 -10.32
C TYR A 50 -6.07 19.35 -9.60
N ARG A 51 -6.35 19.01 -8.34
CA ARG A 51 -7.29 19.77 -7.49
C ARG A 51 -6.58 20.47 -6.34
N LYS A 52 -5.89 19.71 -5.49
CA LYS A 52 -5.24 20.21 -4.26
C LYS A 52 -4.23 19.19 -3.72
N SER A 53 -3.29 19.68 -2.93
CA SER A 53 -2.38 18.87 -2.10
C SER A 53 -2.83 18.91 -0.64
N VAL A 54 -2.71 17.77 0.06
CA VAL A 54 -2.83 17.67 1.51
C VAL A 54 -1.46 17.30 2.06
N CYS A 55 -0.85 18.22 2.78
CA CYS A 55 0.47 18.02 3.37
C CYS A 55 0.40 18.32 4.86
N ASP A 56 1.16 17.58 5.67
CA ASP A 56 1.22 17.78 7.11
C ASP A 56 2.69 17.66 7.56
N PRO A 57 3.17 18.47 8.52
CA PRO A 57 4.53 18.35 9.04
C PRO A 57 4.89 16.96 9.59
N ARG A 58 3.90 16.16 9.98
CA ARG A 58 4.07 14.79 10.47
C ARG A 58 4.26 13.77 9.35
N PHE A 59 4.07 14.15 8.08
CA PHE A 59 4.31 13.28 6.93
C PHE A 59 5.82 13.22 6.61
N SER A 60 6.57 12.46 7.41
CA SER A 60 7.99 12.24 7.19
C SER A 60 8.28 11.15 6.15
N SER A 61 7.44 10.12 6.12
CA SER A 61 7.60 8.95 5.26
C SER A 61 6.26 8.31 4.91
N ILE A 62 5.37 9.06 4.27
CA ILE A 62 4.10 8.50 3.82
C ILE A 62 4.32 7.47 2.71
N SER A 63 3.66 6.31 2.84
CA SER A 63 3.84 5.16 1.95
C SER A 63 2.62 4.90 1.08
N ASP A 64 1.49 4.62 1.73
CA ASP A 64 0.28 4.16 1.08
C ASP A 64 -0.97 4.90 1.61
N ILE A 65 -2.07 4.78 0.88
CA ILE A 65 -3.30 5.54 1.11
C ILE A 65 -4.53 4.68 0.86
N VAL A 66 -5.57 4.87 1.68
CA VAL A 66 -6.89 4.30 1.43
C VAL A 66 -7.99 5.33 1.62
N VAL A 67 -8.79 5.55 0.58
CA VAL A 67 -9.84 6.57 0.56
C VAL A 67 -11.18 5.96 0.98
N ILE A 68 -11.76 6.49 2.05
CA ILE A 68 -13.02 6.00 2.62
C ILE A 68 -14.22 6.85 2.22
N GLY A 69 -13.98 8.07 1.72
CA GLY A 69 -15.01 8.99 1.28
C GLY A 69 -14.47 10.20 0.53
N ALA A 70 -15.35 11.11 0.14
CA ALA A 70 -14.95 12.34 -0.54
C ALA A 70 -14.02 13.17 0.38
N ASP A 71 -12.77 13.33 -0.05
CA ASP A 71 -11.70 13.99 0.71
C ASP A 71 -11.50 13.42 2.12
N ARG A 72 -11.74 12.12 2.30
CA ARG A 72 -11.50 11.41 3.56
C ARG A 72 -10.69 10.16 3.30
N PHE A 73 -9.52 10.07 3.91
CA PHE A 73 -8.59 8.98 3.68
C PHE A 73 -7.70 8.73 4.88
N PHE A 74 -7.21 7.49 4.98
CA PHE A 74 -6.08 7.15 5.83
C PHE A 74 -4.82 7.12 5.00
N VAL A 75 -3.71 7.56 5.58
CA VAL A 75 -2.38 7.51 4.97
C VAL A 75 -1.41 6.91 5.97
N SER A 76 -0.64 5.93 5.53
CA SER A 76 0.37 5.27 6.36
C SER A 76 1.68 6.05 6.31
N ASN A 77 2.34 6.15 7.45
CA ASN A 77 3.69 6.68 7.59
C ASN A 77 4.61 5.53 8.00
N LEU A 78 5.52 5.15 7.11
CA LEU A 78 6.31 3.91 7.18
C LEU A 78 7.38 3.94 8.29
N ALA A 79 8.03 5.08 8.47
CA ALA A 79 9.22 5.24 9.31
C ALA A 79 9.26 6.64 9.93
N TYR A 80 10.03 6.81 11.00
CA TYR A 80 10.24 8.12 11.61
C TYR A 80 11.10 9.00 10.71
N MET A 81 12.23 8.47 10.22
CA MET A 81 13.15 9.17 9.35
C MET A 81 12.57 9.37 7.95
N SER A 82 12.86 10.53 7.38
CA SER A 82 12.52 10.85 6.01
C SER A 82 13.18 9.90 5.01
N ARG A 83 12.53 9.73 3.85
CA ARG A 83 12.96 8.85 2.76
C ARG A 83 14.44 9.04 2.40
N GLY A 84 15.15 7.93 2.20
CA GLY A 84 16.57 7.90 1.87
C GLY A 84 17.36 6.96 2.78
N TYR A 85 18.69 7.16 2.84
CA TYR A 85 19.60 6.25 3.56
C TYR A 85 19.29 6.11 5.06
N LEU A 86 18.88 7.19 5.73
CA LEU A 86 18.55 7.17 7.16
C LEU A 86 17.31 6.31 7.45
N GLN A 87 16.28 6.42 6.60
CA GLN A 87 15.13 5.54 6.67
C GLN A 87 15.50 4.09 6.43
N THR A 88 16.32 3.79 5.43
CA THR A 88 16.75 2.41 5.19
C THR A 88 17.54 1.87 6.38
N ALA A 89 18.40 2.69 7.00
CA ALA A 89 19.12 2.30 8.22
C ALA A 89 18.16 2.05 9.38
N GLU A 90 17.14 2.89 9.58
CA GLU A 90 16.08 2.70 10.59
C GLU A 90 15.34 1.36 10.38
N LEU A 91 14.93 1.08 9.13
CA LEU A 91 14.22 -0.15 8.78
C LEU A 91 15.11 -1.40 8.94
N MET A 92 16.40 -1.30 8.61
CA MET A 92 17.39 -2.37 8.80
C MET A 92 17.65 -2.67 10.29
N MET A 93 17.55 -1.67 11.17
CA MET A 93 17.60 -1.87 12.62
C MET A 93 16.31 -2.53 13.16
N GLN A 94 15.31 -2.74 12.31
CA GLN A 94 14.02 -3.35 12.63
C GLN A 94 13.32 -2.68 13.81
N VAL A 95 13.34 -1.35 13.87
CA VAL A 95 12.61 -0.62 14.92
C VAL A 95 11.13 -0.57 14.59
N THR A 96 10.32 -1.35 15.32
CA THR A 96 8.91 -1.63 14.98
C THR A 96 7.89 -0.64 15.54
N ILE A 97 8.34 0.46 16.15
CA ILE A 97 7.47 1.40 16.89
C ILE A 97 7.33 2.78 16.24
N PHE A 98 7.96 3.00 15.10
CA PHE A 98 8.02 4.33 14.47
C PHE A 98 6.98 4.57 13.38
N GLY A 99 6.28 3.53 12.95
CA GLY A 99 5.19 3.66 12.00
C GLY A 99 3.93 4.25 12.62
N ALA A 100 3.15 4.95 11.79
CA ALA A 100 1.89 5.57 12.19
C ALA A 100 0.85 5.52 11.08
N LEU A 101 -0.42 5.65 11.45
CA LEU A 101 -1.53 5.84 10.54
C LEU A 101 -2.18 7.19 10.84
N TYR A 102 -2.29 8.03 9.82
CA TYR A 102 -2.95 9.32 9.91
C TYR A 102 -4.30 9.28 9.19
N PHE A 103 -5.26 10.06 9.68
CA PHE A 103 -6.56 10.25 9.07
C PHE A 103 -6.73 11.70 8.65
N PHE A 104 -7.23 11.93 7.43
CA PHE A 104 -7.64 13.25 6.96
C PHE A 104 -9.17 13.30 6.88
N ASP A 105 -9.79 14.23 7.60
CA ASP A 105 -11.26 14.36 7.70
C ASP A 105 -11.89 15.25 6.61
N GLY A 106 -11.06 15.83 5.75
CA GLY A 106 -11.43 16.84 4.74
C GLY A 106 -10.88 18.24 5.05
N ARG A 107 -10.39 18.48 6.27
CA ARG A 107 -9.83 19.75 6.72
C ARG A 107 -8.51 19.57 7.47
N ASN A 108 -8.47 18.66 8.43
CA ASN A 108 -7.34 18.45 9.32
C ASN A 108 -6.85 17.01 9.25
N VAL A 109 -5.56 16.84 9.54
CA VAL A 109 -4.94 15.52 9.72
C VAL A 109 -4.88 15.20 11.21
N SER A 110 -5.32 14.01 11.62
CA SER A 110 -5.21 13.48 12.97
C SER A 110 -4.40 12.19 12.99
N LEU A 111 -3.75 11.90 14.11
CA LEU A 111 -3.11 10.62 14.36
C LEU A 111 -4.20 9.60 14.73
N GLN A 112 -4.31 8.51 13.97
CA GLN A 112 -5.29 7.45 14.21
C GLN A 112 -4.68 6.28 14.98
N GLU A 113 -3.51 5.81 14.57
CA GLU A 113 -2.78 4.73 15.20
C GLU A 113 -1.30 5.07 15.23
N SER A 114 -0.61 4.68 16.30
CA SER A 114 0.83 4.88 16.48
C SER A 114 1.50 3.55 16.83
N GLN A 115 2.83 3.53 16.80
CA GLN A 115 3.62 2.33 17.13
C GLN A 115 3.28 1.14 16.22
N LEU A 116 3.04 1.44 14.94
CA LEU A 116 2.87 0.43 13.91
C LEU A 116 4.23 -0.02 13.39
N SER A 117 4.34 -1.32 13.13
CA SER A 117 5.57 -1.94 12.62
C SER A 117 5.70 -1.73 11.12
N SER A 118 6.10 -0.50 10.76
CA SER A 118 6.27 0.00 9.39
C SER A 118 5.08 -0.30 8.47
N PRO A 119 3.97 0.45 8.61
CA PRO A 119 2.77 0.26 7.80
C PRO A 119 3.06 0.61 6.35
N SER A 120 3.18 -0.41 5.51
CA SER A 120 3.64 -0.30 4.12
C SER A 120 2.50 -0.34 3.11
N ALA A 121 1.41 -1.04 3.45
CA ALA A 121 0.28 -1.26 2.58
C ALA A 121 -1.03 -1.03 3.33
N LEU A 122 -2.00 -0.41 2.66
CA LEU A 122 -3.35 -0.18 3.16
C LEU A 122 -4.38 -0.72 2.17
N ALA A 123 -5.45 -1.31 2.69
CA ALA A 123 -6.61 -1.68 1.87
C ALA A 123 -7.91 -1.57 2.69
N ILE A 124 -9.05 -1.53 1.98
CA ILE A 124 -10.38 -1.45 2.59
C ILE A 124 -11.31 -2.51 2.00
N ASP A 125 -11.97 -3.28 2.86
CA ASP A 125 -13.22 -3.97 2.51
C ASP A 125 -14.38 -3.02 2.81
N ARG A 126 -14.92 -2.40 1.77
CA ARG A 126 -16.03 -1.43 1.90
C ARG A 126 -17.33 -2.10 2.34
N ARG A 127 -17.53 -3.38 2.05
CA ARG A 127 -18.77 -4.09 2.40
C ARG A 127 -18.78 -4.45 3.89
N ARG A 128 -17.64 -4.93 4.40
CA ARG A 128 -17.49 -5.32 5.81
C ARG A 128 -17.02 -4.17 6.71
N GLN A 129 -16.68 -3.01 6.13
CA GLN A 129 -16.13 -1.86 6.84
C GLN A 129 -14.85 -2.22 7.62
N LEU A 130 -13.92 -2.90 6.92
CA LEU A 130 -12.63 -3.29 7.48
C LEU A 130 -11.49 -2.54 6.79
N ILE A 131 -10.54 -2.05 7.57
CA ILE A 131 -9.26 -1.51 7.10
C ILE A 131 -8.17 -2.52 7.41
N TYR A 132 -7.35 -2.80 6.42
CA TYR A 132 -6.19 -3.67 6.52
C TYR A 132 -4.94 -2.81 6.47
N ALA A 133 -4.03 -3.00 7.44
CA ALA A 133 -2.73 -2.36 7.48
C ALA A 133 -1.62 -3.41 7.50
N GLY A 134 -0.85 -3.50 6.43
CA GLY A 134 0.30 -4.40 6.31
C GLY A 134 1.46 -3.87 7.13
N SER A 135 1.89 -4.63 8.13
CA SER A 135 3.07 -4.36 8.95
C SER A 135 4.28 -5.03 8.31
N MET A 136 5.10 -4.25 7.60
CA MET A 136 6.25 -4.76 6.85
C MET A 136 7.23 -5.54 7.73
N LEU A 137 7.64 -4.97 8.86
CA LEU A 137 8.68 -5.54 9.71
C LEU A 137 8.17 -6.69 10.60
N ASN A 138 6.88 -6.70 10.97
CA ASN A 138 6.28 -7.79 11.75
C ASN A 138 5.62 -8.87 10.87
N GLU A 139 5.70 -8.74 9.54
CA GLU A 139 5.21 -9.74 8.57
C GLU A 139 3.75 -10.16 8.81
N ASN A 140 2.89 -9.17 9.06
CA ASN A 140 1.48 -9.42 9.33
C ASN A 140 0.56 -8.32 8.78
N ILE A 141 -0.73 -8.61 8.72
CA ILE A 141 -1.78 -7.62 8.45
C ILE A 141 -2.53 -7.37 9.74
N ARG A 142 -2.59 -6.11 10.18
CA ARG A 142 -3.47 -5.69 11.26
C ARG A 142 -4.84 -5.37 10.68
N VAL A 143 -5.88 -5.97 11.23
CA VAL A 143 -7.27 -5.81 10.80
C VAL A 143 -7.97 -4.87 11.77
N TYR A 144 -8.57 -3.82 11.23
CA TYR A 144 -9.33 -2.83 11.97
C TYR A 144 -10.76 -2.78 11.48
N LYS A 145 -11.72 -2.63 12.39
CA LYS A 145 -13.08 -2.22 12.02
C LYS A 145 -13.12 -0.70 11.91
N LEU A 146 -13.66 -0.23 10.79
CA LEU A 146 -13.98 1.18 10.57
C LEU A 146 -15.34 1.49 11.22
N GLU A 147 -15.32 2.31 12.26
CA GLU A 147 -16.54 2.74 12.96
C GLU A 147 -17.21 3.92 12.22
N ARG A 148 -18.47 4.21 12.59
CA ARG A 148 -19.27 5.26 11.93
C ARG A 148 -18.71 6.67 12.10
N ASP A 149 -17.93 6.89 13.16
CA ASP A 149 -17.23 8.13 13.45
C ASP A 149 -15.83 8.18 12.80
N PHE A 150 -15.50 7.20 11.96
CA PHE A 150 -14.21 7.01 11.30
C PHE A 150 -13.06 6.59 12.22
N SER A 151 -13.33 6.29 13.49
CA SER A 151 -12.33 5.66 14.36
C SER A 151 -12.06 4.21 13.92
N LEU A 152 -10.87 3.72 14.25
CA LEU A 152 -10.46 2.34 14.00
C LEU A 152 -10.46 1.54 15.30
N THR A 153 -11.15 0.40 15.29
CA THR A 153 -11.11 -0.56 16.40
C THR A 153 -10.32 -1.79 15.96
N PHE A 154 -9.20 -2.07 16.62
CA PHE A 154 -8.39 -3.27 16.35
C PHE A 154 -9.23 -4.55 16.54
N ARG A 155 -9.12 -5.48 15.59
CA ARG A 155 -9.86 -6.75 15.60
C ARG A 155 -8.94 -7.95 15.78
N THR A 156 -8.00 -8.11 14.87
CA THR A 156 -7.09 -9.26 14.83
C THR A 156 -5.86 -8.93 14.01
N GLN A 157 -4.90 -9.85 13.98
CA GLN A 157 -3.73 -9.80 13.12
C GLN A 157 -3.54 -11.11 12.36
N ILE A 158 -3.20 -11.01 11.08
CA ILE A 158 -3.00 -12.14 10.17
C ILE A 158 -1.50 -12.27 9.93
N SER A 159 -0.87 -13.31 10.47
CA SER A 159 0.55 -13.58 10.21
C SER A 159 0.76 -14.09 8.78
N LEU A 160 1.71 -13.49 8.07
CA LEU A 160 2.03 -13.78 6.67
C LEU A 160 3.37 -14.52 6.51
N LEU A 161 4.28 -14.40 7.48
CA LEU A 161 5.66 -14.92 7.42
C LEU A 161 6.47 -14.35 6.23
N SER A 162 6.05 -13.20 5.73
CA SER A 162 6.61 -12.46 4.60
C SER A 162 6.16 -11.01 4.70
N SER A 163 6.99 -10.06 4.26
CA SER A 163 6.75 -8.63 4.51
C SER A 163 5.77 -8.04 3.49
N PRO A 164 4.56 -7.60 3.89
CA PRO A 164 3.61 -6.99 2.97
C PRO A 164 4.14 -5.67 2.41
N ALA A 165 3.84 -5.39 1.13
CA ALA A 165 4.32 -4.21 0.41
C ALA A 165 3.20 -3.51 -0.39
N GLY A 166 2.18 -4.25 -0.83
CA GLY A 166 0.96 -3.70 -1.43
C GLY A 166 -0.23 -4.63 -1.21
N MET A 167 -1.44 -4.09 -1.16
CA MET A 167 -2.66 -4.88 -0.94
C MET A 167 -3.80 -4.44 -1.84
N HIS A 168 -4.63 -5.41 -2.21
CA HIS A 168 -5.88 -5.21 -2.91
C HIS A 168 -6.95 -6.12 -2.31
N VAL A 169 -8.15 -5.58 -2.10
CA VAL A 169 -9.30 -6.36 -1.67
C VAL A 169 -10.20 -6.54 -2.88
N ASP A 170 -10.47 -7.79 -3.23
CA ASP A 170 -11.46 -8.11 -4.25
C ASP A 170 -12.86 -7.73 -3.73
N GLU A 171 -13.56 -6.85 -4.43
CA GLU A 171 -14.87 -6.35 -4.03
C GLU A 171 -15.95 -7.46 -4.04
N GLU A 172 -15.78 -8.49 -4.88
CA GLU A 172 -16.76 -9.58 -5.01
C GLU A 172 -16.68 -10.55 -3.84
N THR A 173 -15.48 -11.08 -3.57
CA THR A 173 -15.28 -12.10 -2.52
C THR A 173 -14.96 -11.49 -1.15
N GLY A 174 -14.30 -10.33 -1.13
CA GLY A 174 -13.66 -9.76 0.05
C GLY A 174 -12.34 -10.45 0.41
N ASP A 175 -11.74 -11.22 -0.51
CA ASP A 175 -10.41 -11.80 -0.35
C ASP A 175 -9.33 -10.73 -0.50
N ILE A 176 -8.27 -10.85 0.29
CA ILE A 176 -7.16 -9.90 0.30
C ILE A 176 -6.02 -10.48 -0.52
N TRP A 177 -5.64 -9.80 -1.59
CA TRP A 177 -4.45 -10.07 -2.37
C TRP A 177 -3.33 -9.18 -1.88
N VAL A 178 -2.19 -9.78 -1.58
CA VAL A 178 -1.05 -9.11 -0.93
C VAL A 178 0.18 -9.33 -1.79
N ALA A 179 0.86 -8.27 -2.21
CA ALA A 179 2.22 -8.33 -2.74
C ALA A 179 3.21 -8.22 -1.59
N LEU A 180 4.23 -9.07 -1.56
CA LEU A 180 5.15 -9.18 -0.42
C LEU A 180 6.62 -9.28 -0.84
N HIS A 181 7.48 -9.05 0.14
CA HIS A 181 8.91 -9.30 0.09
C HIS A 181 9.26 -10.49 1.01
N PRO A 182 9.47 -11.70 0.47
CA PRO A 182 9.86 -12.87 1.26
C PRO A 182 11.21 -12.73 1.95
N VAL A 183 12.12 -11.94 1.38
CA VAL A 183 13.46 -11.66 1.92
C VAL A 183 13.65 -10.16 2.01
N LEU A 184 13.19 -9.57 3.11
CA LEU A 184 13.11 -8.12 3.28
C LEU A 184 14.47 -7.41 3.14
N TYR A 185 15.55 -8.02 3.63
CA TYR A 185 16.90 -7.48 3.47
C TYR A 185 17.28 -7.24 2.00
N GLN A 186 16.89 -8.15 1.10
CA GLN A 186 17.15 -8.00 -0.33
C GLN A 186 16.30 -6.88 -0.94
N ALA A 187 15.06 -6.67 -0.48
CA ALA A 187 14.24 -5.54 -0.91
C ALA A 187 14.87 -4.20 -0.54
N PHE A 188 15.50 -4.11 0.64
CA PHE A 188 16.26 -2.91 1.02
C PHE A 188 17.52 -2.71 0.17
N LEU A 189 18.24 -3.77 -0.19
CA LEU A 189 19.39 -3.64 -1.11
C LEU A 189 18.96 -3.10 -2.49
N VAL A 190 17.85 -3.62 -3.05
CA VAL A 190 17.27 -3.10 -4.29
C VAL A 190 16.92 -1.61 -4.14
N THR A 191 16.36 -1.20 -3.00
CA THR A 191 16.02 0.21 -2.73
C THR A 191 17.24 1.12 -2.65
N LEU A 192 18.37 0.64 -2.13
CA LEU A 192 19.63 1.38 -2.06
C LEU A 192 20.37 1.43 -3.39
N SER A 193 20.07 0.52 -4.31
CA SER A 193 20.77 0.38 -5.60
C SER A 193 19.77 0.09 -6.73
N PRO A 194 18.79 0.97 -6.98
CA PRO A 194 17.67 0.70 -7.89
C PRO A 194 18.10 0.52 -9.36
N ASN A 195 19.31 0.98 -9.71
CA ASN A 195 19.87 0.89 -11.07
C ASN A 195 20.82 -0.30 -11.26
N ASP A 196 21.07 -1.13 -10.25
CA ASP A 196 21.94 -2.31 -10.36
C ASP A 196 21.11 -3.59 -10.57
N GLU A 197 20.96 -4.00 -11.83
CA GLU A 197 20.15 -5.17 -12.23
C GLU A 197 20.64 -6.53 -11.68
N ARG A 198 21.86 -6.56 -11.12
CA ARG A 198 22.43 -7.76 -10.46
C ARG A 198 21.82 -7.96 -9.07
N ILE A 199 21.31 -6.90 -8.46
CA ILE A 199 20.67 -6.94 -7.15
C ILE A 199 19.17 -7.18 -7.37
N ARG A 200 18.67 -8.30 -6.84
CA ARG A 200 17.26 -8.70 -6.98
C ARG A 200 16.68 -9.06 -5.63
N SER A 201 15.36 -8.90 -5.52
CA SER A 201 14.58 -9.32 -4.36
C SER A 201 13.45 -10.25 -4.84
N PRO A 202 13.26 -11.40 -4.17
CA PRO A 202 12.13 -12.28 -4.41
C PRO A 202 10.80 -11.55 -4.33
N SER A 203 9.84 -12.04 -5.11
CA SER A 203 8.49 -11.51 -5.15
C SER A 203 7.51 -12.63 -4.82
N GLN A 204 6.46 -12.29 -4.10
CA GLN A 204 5.41 -13.22 -3.70
C GLN A 204 4.07 -12.51 -3.73
N VAL A 205 3.04 -13.25 -4.10
CA VAL A 205 1.65 -12.86 -3.91
C VAL A 205 0.98 -13.90 -3.03
N LEU A 206 0.40 -13.44 -1.92
CA LEU A 206 -0.48 -14.25 -1.09
C LEU A 206 -1.91 -13.81 -1.28
N ARG A 207 -2.82 -14.77 -1.20
CA ARG A 207 -4.26 -14.52 -1.10
C ARG A 207 -4.72 -14.96 0.28
N VAL A 208 -5.44 -14.07 0.96
CA VAL A 208 -5.97 -14.29 2.29
C VAL A 208 -7.50 -14.25 2.23
N ARG A 209 -8.13 -15.39 2.53
CA ARG A 209 -9.59 -15.51 2.64
C ARG A 209 -10.00 -15.56 4.10
N MET A 210 -10.72 -14.53 4.55
CA MET A 210 -11.35 -14.51 5.86
C MET A 210 -12.52 -15.50 5.91
N GLN A 211 -12.59 -16.32 6.97
CA GLN A 211 -13.72 -17.21 7.21
C GLN A 211 -14.90 -16.44 7.80
N GLU A 212 -16.09 -17.06 7.81
CA GLU A 212 -17.33 -16.44 8.31
C GLU A 212 -17.28 -16.07 9.79
N ASP A 213 -16.44 -16.75 10.58
CA ASP A 213 -16.22 -16.43 12.00
C ASP A 213 -15.50 -15.08 12.22
N GLY A 214 -14.92 -14.49 11.17
CA GLY A 214 -14.20 -13.23 11.19
C GLY A 214 -12.86 -13.25 11.94
N VAL A 215 -12.42 -14.41 12.42
CA VAL A 215 -11.20 -14.57 13.24
C VAL A 215 -10.26 -15.65 12.73
N SER A 216 -10.71 -16.51 11.82
CA SER A 216 -9.87 -17.46 11.10
C SER A 216 -9.77 -17.10 9.62
N TRP A 217 -8.71 -17.60 8.97
CA TRP A 217 -8.40 -17.32 7.58
C TRP A 217 -7.66 -18.48 6.94
N VAL A 218 -7.72 -18.53 5.62
CA VAL A 218 -6.93 -19.44 4.78
C VAL A 218 -6.01 -18.59 3.91
N ILE A 219 -4.74 -18.96 3.88
CA ILE A 219 -3.72 -18.32 3.04
C ILE A 219 -3.31 -19.30 1.95
N THR A 220 -3.25 -18.80 0.72
CA THR A 220 -2.73 -19.51 -0.45
C THR A 220 -1.66 -18.66 -1.14
N GLU A 221 -0.77 -19.32 -1.89
CA GLU A 221 0.34 -18.67 -2.62
C GLU A 221 0.14 -18.85 -4.13
N PRO A 222 -0.64 -17.95 -4.78
CA PRO A 222 -0.80 -17.96 -6.23
C PRO A 222 0.50 -17.74 -7.01
N TYR A 223 1.46 -17.02 -6.44
CA TYR A 223 2.69 -16.65 -7.13
C TYR A 223 3.86 -16.48 -6.17
N ALA A 224 5.02 -17.04 -6.52
CA ALA A 224 6.30 -16.75 -5.90
C ALA A 224 7.43 -16.92 -6.93
N ASN A 225 8.43 -16.03 -6.90
CA ASN A 225 9.65 -16.20 -7.68
C ASN A 225 10.86 -15.54 -6.98
N ASP A 226 12.04 -15.97 -7.39
CA ASP A 226 13.36 -15.54 -6.88
C ASP A 226 13.81 -14.11 -7.26
N GLY A 227 12.95 -13.30 -7.88
CA GLY A 227 13.28 -11.98 -8.42
C GLY A 227 13.67 -11.96 -9.91
N ALA A 228 13.85 -13.11 -10.59
CA ALA A 228 14.22 -13.16 -12.00
C ALA A 228 13.10 -12.68 -12.95
N THR A 229 11.85 -13.07 -12.70
CA THR A 229 10.70 -12.62 -13.49
C THR A 229 10.27 -11.23 -13.06
N ILE A 230 9.96 -11.03 -11.79
CA ILE A 230 9.67 -9.70 -11.22
C ILE A 230 10.44 -9.56 -9.91
N SER A 231 11.16 -8.45 -9.75
CA SER A 231 11.97 -8.18 -8.56
C SER A 231 11.25 -7.17 -7.68
N ALA A 232 11.22 -7.40 -6.36
CA ALA A 232 10.62 -6.51 -5.37
C ALA A 232 9.15 -6.12 -5.70
N SER A 233 8.25 -7.11 -5.73
CA SER A 233 6.81 -6.85 -5.88
C SER A 233 6.29 -5.92 -4.78
N ASN A 234 5.62 -4.84 -5.18
CA ASN A 234 5.15 -3.77 -4.27
C ASN A 234 3.68 -3.39 -4.49
N ALA A 235 3.02 -3.94 -5.52
CA ALA A 235 1.60 -3.71 -5.76
C ALA A 235 0.97 -4.97 -6.36
N VAL A 236 -0.31 -5.17 -6.09
CA VAL A 236 -1.10 -6.25 -6.67
C VAL A 236 -2.52 -5.75 -6.94
N VAL A 237 -3.11 -6.19 -8.04
CA VAL A 237 -4.54 -6.05 -8.34
C VAL A 237 -5.02 -7.39 -8.87
N TYR A 238 -6.19 -7.81 -8.42
CA TYR A 238 -6.86 -8.99 -8.94
C TYR A 238 -8.26 -8.58 -9.39
N ASP A 239 -8.57 -8.82 -10.66
CA ASP A 239 -9.92 -8.62 -11.20
C ASP A 239 -10.29 -9.85 -12.02
N LYS A 240 -11.28 -10.60 -11.51
CA LYS A 240 -11.83 -11.84 -12.10
C LYS A 240 -10.81 -12.97 -12.27
N GLU A 241 -10.03 -12.94 -13.34
CA GLU A 241 -9.04 -13.97 -13.66
C GLU A 241 -7.67 -13.35 -13.96
N HIS A 242 -7.55 -12.02 -13.83
CA HIS A 242 -6.32 -11.31 -14.11
C HIS A 242 -5.64 -10.89 -12.82
N LEU A 243 -4.45 -11.42 -12.59
CA LEU A 243 -3.54 -11.00 -11.54
C LEU A 243 -2.49 -10.06 -12.14
N VAL A 244 -2.46 -8.81 -11.68
CA VAL A 244 -1.48 -7.82 -12.07
C VAL A 244 -0.58 -7.52 -10.89
N VAL A 245 0.71 -7.75 -11.03
CA VAL A 245 1.74 -7.52 -9.99
C VAL A 245 2.67 -6.40 -10.45
N GLY A 246 2.74 -5.34 -9.65
CA GLY A 246 3.66 -4.23 -9.84
C GLY A 246 4.92 -4.40 -9.01
N SER A 247 6.03 -3.84 -9.49
CA SER A 247 7.29 -3.77 -8.77
C SER A 247 7.71 -2.33 -8.54
N MET A 248 8.60 -2.09 -7.56
CA MET A 248 9.05 -0.74 -7.23
C MET A 248 9.98 -0.14 -8.31
N PHE A 249 10.86 -0.94 -8.91
CA PHE A 249 11.89 -0.46 -9.85
C PHE A 249 12.03 -1.31 -11.12
N SER A 250 11.13 -2.27 -11.35
CA SER A 250 11.23 -3.22 -12.45
C SER A 250 9.99 -3.14 -13.34
N ARG A 251 9.64 -4.26 -13.97
CA ARG A 251 8.47 -4.43 -14.84
C ARG A 251 7.21 -4.76 -14.06
N LEU A 252 6.09 -4.68 -14.77
CA LEU A 252 4.80 -5.22 -14.36
C LEU A 252 4.66 -6.65 -14.89
N LEU A 253 4.06 -7.52 -14.08
CA LEU A 253 3.70 -8.89 -14.45
C LEU A 253 2.18 -8.98 -14.53
N HIS A 254 1.67 -9.58 -15.60
CA HIS A 254 0.25 -9.89 -15.77
C HIS A 254 0.11 -11.39 -15.99
N CYS A 255 -0.68 -12.03 -15.15
CA CYS A 255 -0.94 -13.46 -15.16
C CYS A 255 -2.44 -13.74 -15.26
N ASP A 256 -2.78 -14.84 -15.93
CA ASP A 256 -4.12 -15.40 -15.92
C ASP A 256 -4.23 -16.46 -14.82
N VAL A 257 -5.22 -16.31 -13.94
CA VAL A 257 -5.50 -17.19 -12.80
C VAL A 257 -6.64 -18.11 -13.18
N LEU A 258 -6.30 -19.26 -13.74
CA LEU A 258 -7.27 -20.21 -14.30
C LEU A 258 -8.12 -20.93 -13.24
N ASN A 259 -7.67 -20.99 -11.98
CA ASN A 259 -8.37 -21.66 -10.87
C ASN A 259 -8.34 -20.85 -9.58
N PRO A 260 -9.06 -19.71 -9.52
CA PRO A 260 -9.03 -18.78 -8.40
C PRO A 260 -9.73 -19.30 -7.15
N SER A 261 -10.23 -20.53 -7.12
CA SER A 261 -10.73 -21.18 -5.89
C SER A 261 -9.65 -21.99 -5.17
N ILE A 262 -8.58 -22.36 -5.88
CA ILE A 262 -7.48 -23.22 -5.41
C ILE A 262 -6.21 -22.40 -5.14
N THR A 263 -5.92 -21.42 -6.00
CA THR A 263 -4.88 -20.40 -5.78
C THR A 263 -5.34 -19.32 -4.84
#